data_AF-A0A9E4DKB8-F1
#
_entry.id   AF-A0A9E4DKB8-F1
#
_cell.length_a   1.000
_cell.length_b   1.000
_cell.length_c   1.000
_cell.angle_alpha   90.00
_cell.angle_beta   90.00
_cell.angle_gamma   90.00
#
_symmetry.space_group_name_H-M   'P 1'
#
loop_
_entity.id
_entity.type
_entity.pdbx_description
1 polymer ?
#
loop_
_entity_poly.entity_id
_entity_poly.type
_entity_poly.pdbx_seq_one_letter_code
_entity_poly.pdbx_strand_id
1 'polypeptide(L)'
;HTLWVSNTDAGAVQAFRANGDRYARTGRELDGHTAFTSKRLPLDFAGNERDGWWVLVSDLAYIAKDLIAYDADGTPRQLIDLPVGAGPVAVEAHAMNAFVADIDGFTLYRVAADGSVKVFGDATYRQRMQQLRADHDRYRMASWVGLAVLGVGLIGVLVVAIRAKIAMREAATHRPEPAPLVAEMGVYWLRPKPRLARMQKQMTVLALLLPLLPIFGLLAVSGDVRDLLWSPELRPWLLGMIVLPLPLIVLIRRMLPQLGSDGQRLYVRHGIRPASSAALVDVRYNERVLWIGDEFVTLRDGRGRAIYEPAHLHQHVETLLPSANRVGQWQMALAMLRHGNPESWVILLLILSMLLFTVTGH
;
A
#
# COMPACT_ATOMS: atom_id res chain seq x y z
N HIS A 1 44.23 3.66 11.63
CA HIS A 1 43.09 4.56 11.39
C HIS A 1 42.06 4.38 12.50
N THR A 2 41.49 5.49 13.00
CA THR A 2 40.38 5.47 13.94
C THR A 2 39.10 5.74 13.17
N LEU A 3 38.11 4.86 13.29
CA LEU A 3 36.76 5.02 12.78
C LEU A 3 35.87 5.48 13.93
N TRP A 4 35.13 6.56 13.72
CA TRP A 4 34.14 7.04 14.68
C TRP A 4 32.75 6.67 14.19
N VAL A 5 31.89 6.22 15.10
CA VAL A 5 30.51 5.79 14.77
C VAL A 5 29.55 6.42 15.77
N SER A 6 28.52 7.10 15.26
CA SER A 6 27.38 7.52 16.06
C SER A 6 26.54 6.29 16.40
N ASN A 7 26.46 5.93 17.68
CA ASN A 7 25.66 4.80 18.14
C ASN A 7 24.50 5.34 18.99
N THR A 8 23.36 5.56 18.32
CA THR A 8 22.14 6.08 18.95
C THR A 8 21.64 5.16 20.07
N ASP A 9 21.72 3.83 19.91
CA ASP A 9 21.28 2.87 20.93
C ASP A 9 22.15 2.92 22.19
N ALA A 10 23.47 3.04 22.01
CA ALA A 10 24.42 3.23 23.10
C ALA A 10 24.41 4.64 23.68
N GLY A 11 23.77 5.60 22.98
CA GLY A 11 23.68 6.99 23.43
C GLY A 11 24.98 7.78 23.28
N ALA A 12 25.90 7.34 22.43
CA ALA A 12 27.22 7.96 22.35
C ALA A 12 27.95 7.76 21.01
N VAL A 13 28.95 8.60 20.74
CA VAL A 13 29.83 8.46 19.57
C VAL A 13 31.08 7.68 19.97
N GLN A 14 31.30 6.53 19.32
CA GLN A 14 32.32 5.55 19.73
C GLN A 14 33.48 5.49 18.75
N ALA A 15 34.70 5.44 19.29
CA ALA A 15 35.91 5.27 18.50
C ALA A 15 36.35 3.79 18.42
N PHE A 16 36.56 3.34 17.19
CA PHE A 16 37.06 2.02 16.83
C PHE A 16 38.42 2.15 16.17
N ARG A 17 39.38 1.32 16.57
CA ARG A 17 40.70 1.24 15.93
C ARG A 17 40.78 -0.06 15.14
N ALA A 18 41.22 0.07 13.89
CA ALA A 18 41.54 -1.10 13.08
C ALA A 18 42.74 -1.86 13.69
N ASN A 19 42.59 -3.17 13.83
CA ASN A 19 43.62 -4.10 14.28
C ASN A 19 43.59 -5.34 13.36
N GLY A 20 44.36 -5.28 12.27
CA GLY A 20 44.25 -6.24 11.17
C GLY A 20 42.87 -6.18 10.50
N ASP A 21 42.23 -7.34 10.32
CA ASP A 21 40.90 -7.46 9.71
C ASP A 21 39.74 -7.20 10.70
N ARG A 22 40.04 -6.74 11.93
CA ARG A 22 39.04 -6.52 12.98
C ARG A 22 39.08 -5.09 13.49
N TYR A 23 37.93 -4.59 13.92
CA TYR A 23 37.80 -3.31 14.63
C TYR A 23 37.61 -3.57 16.12
N ALA A 24 38.44 -2.93 16.95
CA ALA A 24 38.31 -2.98 18.40
C ALA A 24 37.89 -1.60 18.93
N ARG A 25 36.92 -1.57 19.84
CA ARG A 25 36.52 -0.34 20.55
C ARG A 25 37.71 0.15 21.40
N THR A 26 38.02 1.44 21.31
CA THR A 26 39.23 2.03 21.92
C THR A 26 39.05 2.51 23.35
N GLY A 27 37.84 2.38 23.91
CA GLY A 27 37.46 2.96 25.20
C GLY A 27 37.20 4.47 25.16
N ARG A 28 37.54 5.16 24.07
CA ARG A 28 37.16 6.56 23.82
C ARG A 28 35.72 6.65 23.32
N GLU A 29 34.96 7.55 23.93
CA GLU A 29 33.55 7.77 23.65
C GLU A 29 33.20 9.25 23.92
N LEU A 30 32.40 9.84 23.04
CA LEU A 30 31.77 11.13 23.28
C LEU A 30 30.40 10.84 23.88
N ASP A 31 30.33 10.88 25.21
CA ASP A 31 29.09 10.63 25.95
C ASP A 31 28.44 11.96 26.32
N GLY A 32 27.23 12.20 25.80
CA GLY A 32 26.42 13.37 26.16
C GLY A 32 25.67 13.21 27.49
N HIS A 33 25.58 11.99 28.03
CA HIS A 33 24.76 11.69 29.21
C HIS A 33 25.43 12.08 30.53
N THR A 34 26.76 12.01 30.58
CA THR A 34 27.53 12.28 31.80
C THR A 34 27.66 13.77 32.10
N ALA A 35 27.48 14.64 31.10
CA ALA A 35 27.64 16.08 31.24
C ALA A 35 26.34 16.87 31.32
N PHE A 36 25.20 16.29 30.91
CA PHE A 36 23.91 16.98 30.89
C PHE A 36 22.84 16.16 31.64
N THR A 37 21.85 16.84 32.21
CA THR A 37 20.85 16.25 33.13
C THR A 37 19.86 15.28 32.47
N SER A 38 19.84 15.20 31.15
CA SER A 38 18.93 14.34 30.38
C SER A 38 19.69 13.40 29.44
N LYS A 39 19.10 12.22 29.21
CA LYS A 39 19.61 11.25 28.24
C LYS A 39 19.56 11.84 26.83
N ARG A 40 20.69 11.90 26.13
CA ARG A 40 20.82 12.52 24.80
C ARG A 40 21.35 11.53 23.77
N LEU A 41 20.62 11.29 22.70
CA LEU A 41 20.96 10.31 21.67
C LEU A 41 21.71 10.99 20.52
N PRO A 42 22.93 10.56 20.17
CA PRO A 42 23.64 11.13 19.04
C PRO A 42 22.97 10.69 17.73
N LEU A 43 22.78 11.66 16.84
CA LEU A 43 22.22 11.47 15.51
C LEU A 43 23.33 11.52 14.46
N ASP A 44 24.19 12.54 14.55
CA ASP A 44 25.27 12.79 13.63
C ASP A 44 26.43 13.52 14.33
N PHE A 45 27.61 13.52 13.74
CA PHE A 45 28.75 14.23 14.28
C PHE A 45 29.73 14.68 13.19
N ALA A 46 30.43 15.78 13.45
CA ALA A 46 31.51 16.25 12.59
C ALA A 46 32.64 16.85 13.42
N GLY A 47 33.88 16.73 12.93
CA GLY A 47 35.06 17.23 13.62
C GLY A 47 36.21 16.25 13.56
N ASN A 48 37.23 16.51 14.38
CA ASN A 48 38.43 15.69 14.46
C ASN A 48 39.13 15.85 15.83
N GLU A 49 40.13 15.01 16.09
CA GLU A 49 40.90 15.02 17.35
C GLU A 49 41.78 16.27 17.54
N ARG A 50 41.88 17.18 16.56
CA ARG A 50 42.68 18.40 16.64
C ARG A 50 41.83 19.62 17.01
N ASP A 51 40.68 19.75 16.36
CA ASP A 51 39.83 20.94 16.41
C ASP A 51 38.62 20.75 17.32
N GLY A 52 38.38 19.51 17.79
CA GLY A 52 37.23 19.11 18.59
C GLY A 52 36.10 18.54 17.74
N TRP A 53 34.97 18.28 18.40
CA TRP A 53 33.83 17.60 17.80
C TRP A 53 32.54 18.39 17.99
N TRP A 54 31.65 18.26 17.02
CA TRP A 54 30.28 18.75 17.06
C TRP A 54 29.39 17.54 16.93
N VAL A 55 28.55 17.30 17.94
CA VAL A 55 27.64 16.15 17.94
C VAL A 55 26.23 16.66 17.97
N LEU A 56 25.48 16.33 16.92
CA LEU A 56 24.05 16.56 16.88
C LEU A 56 23.37 15.52 17.74
N VAL A 57 22.64 15.96 18.75
CA VAL A 57 21.96 15.09 19.70
C VAL A 57 20.46 15.34 19.71
N SER A 58 19.73 14.34 20.18
CA SER A 58 18.29 14.39 20.36
C SER A 58 17.91 13.98 21.78
N ASP A 59 16.77 14.45 22.26
CA ASP A 59 16.09 13.79 23.38
C ASP A 59 15.55 12.40 22.98
N LEU A 60 15.07 11.64 23.97
CA LEU A 60 14.47 10.32 23.77
C LEU A 60 13.19 10.34 22.92
N ALA A 61 12.49 11.48 22.87
CA ALA A 61 11.26 11.64 22.12
C ALA A 61 11.50 11.99 20.65
N TYR A 62 12.75 12.25 20.27
CA TYR A 62 13.13 12.79 18.96
C TYR A 62 12.51 14.16 18.64
N ILE A 63 12.14 14.93 19.68
CA ILE A 63 11.45 16.22 19.55
C ILE A 63 12.46 17.36 19.65
N ALA A 64 13.23 17.41 20.74
CA ALA A 64 14.26 18.42 20.93
C ALA A 64 15.61 17.93 20.42
N LYS A 65 16.18 18.65 19.47
CA LYS A 65 17.50 18.37 18.91
C LYS A 65 18.42 19.57 19.13
N ASP A 66 19.55 19.30 19.77
CA ASP A 66 20.54 20.29 20.16
C ASP A 66 21.91 19.91 19.60
N LEU A 67 22.85 20.85 19.61
CA LEU A 67 24.22 20.58 19.20
C LEU A 67 25.14 20.65 20.43
N ILE A 68 25.98 19.64 20.63
CA ILE A 68 27.01 19.66 21.67
C ILE A 68 28.36 19.89 21.02
N ALA A 69 29.08 20.90 21.50
CA ALA A 69 30.48 21.12 21.17
C ALA A 69 31.38 20.39 22.18
N TYR A 70 32.32 19.59 21.68
CA TYR A 70 33.34 18.89 22.45
C TYR A 70 34.72 19.42 22.08
N ASP A 71 35.64 19.36 23.03
CA ASP A 71 37.05 19.60 22.74
C ASP A 71 37.74 18.41 22.08
N ALA A 72 39.02 18.62 21.74
CA ALA A 72 39.91 17.62 21.16
C ALA A 72 40.05 16.35 22.04
N ASP A 73 39.91 16.50 23.36
CA ASP A 73 40.01 15.42 24.33
C ASP A 73 38.68 14.66 24.52
N GLY A 74 37.61 15.13 23.88
CA GLY A 74 36.27 14.55 23.97
C GLY A 74 35.47 15.01 25.18
N THR A 75 35.88 16.10 25.83
CA THR A 75 35.14 16.71 26.93
C THR A 75 34.07 17.66 26.37
N PRO A 76 32.80 17.53 26.77
CA PRO A 76 31.75 18.44 26.34
C PRO A 76 32.00 19.84 26.92
N ARG A 77 32.00 20.84 26.04
CA ARG A 77 32.22 22.25 26.39
C ARG A 77 30.92 23.01 26.53
N GLN A 78 30.00 22.82 25.59
CA GLN A 78 28.80 23.65 25.47
C GLN A 78 27.65 22.86 24.83
N LEU A 79 26.47 22.99 25.42
CA LEU A 79 25.21 22.66 24.76
C LEU A 79 24.70 23.91 24.05
N ILE A 80 24.37 23.76 22.78
CA ILE A 80 23.95 24.85 21.92
C ILE A 80 22.53 24.56 21.46
N ASP A 81 21.62 25.40 21.95
CA ASP A 81 20.22 25.34 21.58
C ASP A 81 20.05 25.77 20.13
N LEU A 82 19.42 24.91 19.34
CA LEU A 82 19.03 25.24 17.97
C LEU A 82 17.68 25.98 17.98
N PRO A 83 17.33 26.73 16.91
CA PRO A 83 16.07 27.44 16.84
C PRO A 83 14.87 26.54 17.13
N VAL A 84 13.88 27.05 17.86
CA VAL A 84 12.68 26.29 18.22
C VAL A 84 11.97 25.77 16.96
N GLY A 85 11.74 24.47 16.91
CA GLY A 85 11.10 23.80 15.78
C GLY A 85 12.05 23.46 14.62
N ALA A 86 13.36 23.67 14.77
CA ALA A 86 14.33 23.14 13.83
C ALA A 86 14.33 21.60 13.85
N GLY A 87 14.40 21.01 12.67
CA GLY A 87 14.55 19.57 12.45
C GLY A 87 15.94 19.24 11.93
N PRO A 88 17.01 19.41 12.72
CA PRO A 88 18.35 19.12 12.26
C PRO A 88 18.51 17.62 11.96
N VAL A 89 19.23 17.32 10.88
CA VAL A 89 19.46 15.95 10.39
C VAL A 89 20.92 15.64 10.13
N ALA A 90 21.75 16.67 9.93
CA ALA A 90 23.17 16.49 9.66
C ALA A 90 23.98 17.67 10.19
N VAL A 91 25.24 17.41 10.52
CA VAL A 91 26.22 18.42 10.92
C VAL A 91 27.52 18.24 10.15
N GLU A 92 28.13 19.35 9.72
CA GLU A 92 29.44 19.35 9.08
C GLU A 92 30.35 20.43 9.69
N ALA A 93 31.61 20.08 9.95
CA ALA A 93 32.58 20.99 10.56
C ALA A 93 33.44 21.64 9.46
N HIS A 94 33.55 22.97 9.49
CA HIS A 94 34.44 23.69 8.59
C HIS A 94 35.10 24.88 9.32
N ALA A 95 36.43 24.80 9.42
CA ALA A 95 37.23 25.66 10.29
C ALA A 95 36.68 25.64 11.73
N MET A 96 36.47 26.80 12.35
CA MET A 96 35.96 26.93 13.72
C MET A 96 34.43 27.01 13.79
N ASN A 97 33.72 26.57 12.75
CA ASN A 97 32.25 26.58 12.71
C ASN A 97 31.69 25.20 12.40
N ALA A 98 30.48 24.94 12.89
CA ALA A 98 29.64 23.84 12.45
C ALA A 98 28.51 24.35 11.55
N PHE A 99 28.14 23.54 10.57
CA PHE A 99 27.02 23.77 9.67
C PHE A 99 25.98 22.70 9.92
N VAL A 100 24.79 23.10 10.36
CA VAL A 100 23.71 22.19 10.74
C VAL A 100 22.58 22.28 9.74
N ALA A 101 22.31 21.19 9.03
CA ALA A 101 21.26 21.12 8.04
C ALA A 101 19.91 20.80 8.71
N ASP A 102 18.90 21.63 8.46
CA ASP A 102 17.55 21.53 9.00
C ASP A 102 16.57 21.16 7.87
N ILE A 103 16.04 19.95 7.95
CA ILE A 103 15.15 19.39 6.93
C ILE A 103 13.75 19.99 7.00
N ASP A 104 13.27 20.32 8.20
CA ASP A 104 11.92 20.84 8.40
C ASP A 104 11.86 22.34 8.04
N GLY A 105 12.92 23.07 8.41
CA GLY A 105 13.08 24.48 8.10
C GLY A 105 13.55 24.77 6.68
N PHE A 106 14.05 23.76 5.95
CA PHE A 106 14.82 23.94 4.71
C PHE A 106 15.88 25.03 4.90
N THR A 107 16.66 24.92 5.96
CA THR A 107 17.61 25.96 6.36
C THR A 107 18.96 25.32 6.69
N LEU A 108 20.04 26.07 6.45
CA LEU A 108 21.37 25.69 6.93
C LEU A 108 21.76 26.69 8.01
N TYR A 109 22.05 26.22 9.21
CA TYR A 109 22.55 27.05 10.29
C TYR A 109 24.06 26.99 10.34
N ARG A 110 24.71 28.13 10.57
CA ARG A 110 26.13 28.21 10.96
C ARG A 110 26.19 28.46 12.46
N VAL A 111 26.85 27.55 13.16
CA VAL A 111 27.13 27.61 14.58
C VAL A 111 28.61 27.94 14.76
N ALA A 112 28.90 29.05 15.43
CA ALA A 112 30.28 29.45 15.70
C ALA A 112 30.81 28.83 16.99
N ALA A 113 32.13 28.90 17.20
CA ALA A 113 32.80 28.36 18.40
C ALA A 113 32.34 28.97 19.73
N ASP A 114 31.71 30.15 19.71
CA ASP A 114 31.10 30.79 20.88
C ASP A 114 29.67 30.28 21.18
N GLY A 115 29.17 29.36 20.35
CA GLY A 115 27.82 28.83 20.41
C GLY A 115 26.76 29.70 19.72
N SER A 116 27.14 30.80 19.07
CA SER A 116 26.17 31.63 18.36
C SER A 116 25.67 30.93 17.10
N VAL A 117 24.34 30.90 16.94
CA VAL A 117 23.65 30.27 15.80
C VAL A 117 23.13 31.35 14.86
N LYS A 118 23.49 31.26 13.57
CA LYS A 118 23.02 32.17 12.51
C LYS A 118 22.58 31.39 11.29
N VAL A 119 21.58 31.89 10.58
CA VAL A 119 21.21 31.32 9.27
C VAL A 119 22.37 31.55 8.29
N PHE A 120 22.79 30.49 7.60
CA PHE A 120 23.82 30.53 6.58
C PHE A 120 23.25 30.86 5.19
N GLY A 121 24.13 31.37 4.34
CA GLY A 121 23.84 31.71 2.96
C GLY A 121 23.45 33.17 2.77
N ASP A 122 23.62 33.63 1.53
CA ASP A 122 23.18 34.94 1.10
C ASP A 122 21.66 34.96 0.84
N ALA A 123 21.15 36.10 0.36
CA ALA A 123 19.72 36.21 0.04
C ALA A 123 19.30 35.20 -1.06
N THR A 124 20.15 35.00 -2.06
CA THR A 124 19.89 34.09 -3.19
C THR A 124 19.77 32.64 -2.75
N TYR A 125 20.71 32.17 -1.93
CA TYR A 125 20.68 30.82 -1.35
C TYR A 125 19.41 30.61 -0.53
N ARG A 126 19.07 31.56 0.35
CA ARG A 126 17.88 31.46 1.20
C ARG A 126 16.59 31.47 0.39
N GLN A 127 16.52 32.26 -0.69
CA GLN A 127 15.38 32.24 -1.61
C GLN A 127 15.24 30.87 -2.30
N ARG A 128 16.35 30.27 -2.73
CA ARG A 128 16.32 28.93 -3.35
C ARG A 128 15.85 27.86 -2.38
N MET A 129 16.29 27.91 -1.12
CA MET A 129 15.83 26.99 -0.08
C MET A 129 14.34 27.17 0.23
N GLN A 130 13.83 28.41 0.24
CA GLN A 130 12.40 28.68 0.38
C GLN A 130 11.56 28.14 -0.79
N GLN A 131 12.08 28.19 -2.02
CA GLN A 131 11.42 27.58 -3.18
C GLN A 131 11.36 26.06 -3.04
N LEU A 132 12.47 25.41 -2.66
CA LEU A 132 12.50 23.98 -2.41
C LEU A 132 11.51 23.56 -1.31
N ARG A 133 11.38 24.37 -0.25
CA ARG A 133 10.37 24.17 0.78
C ARG A 133 8.95 24.23 0.23
N ALA A 134 8.64 25.26 -0.57
CA ALA A 134 7.32 25.42 -1.16
C ALA A 134 6.96 24.24 -2.09
N ASP A 135 7.92 23.74 -2.86
CA ASP A 135 7.72 22.58 -3.71
C ASP A 135 7.53 21.30 -2.89
N HIS A 136 8.36 21.08 -1.86
CA HIS A 136 8.20 19.96 -0.94
C HIS A 136 6.82 19.97 -0.25
N ASP A 137 6.37 21.12 0.23
CA ASP A 137 5.06 21.27 0.87
C ASP A 137 3.91 20.97 -0.10
N ARG A 138 4.05 21.36 -1.39
CA ARG A 138 3.10 20.98 -2.44
C ARG A 138 3.06 19.46 -2.65
N TYR A 139 4.20 18.79 -2.73
CA TYR A 139 4.25 17.33 -2.89
C TYR A 139 3.68 16.60 -1.68
N ARG A 140 3.99 17.07 -0.46
CA ARG A 140 3.41 16.53 0.77
C ARG A 140 1.89 16.71 0.79
N MET A 141 1.38 17.88 0.40
CA MET A 141 -0.06 18.09 0.28
C MET A 141 -0.69 17.17 -0.77
N ALA A 142 -0.03 17.00 -1.93
CA ALA A 142 -0.47 16.09 -2.98
C ALA A 142 -0.58 14.64 -2.49
N SER A 143 0.38 14.17 -1.68
CA SER A 143 0.34 12.82 -1.13
C SER A 143 -0.82 12.64 -0.14
N TRP A 144 -1.10 13.65 0.71
CA TRP A 144 -2.26 13.62 1.62
C TRP A 144 -3.60 13.66 0.87
N VAL A 145 -3.72 14.48 -0.17
CA VAL A 145 -4.90 14.51 -1.03
C VAL A 145 -5.09 13.16 -1.72
N GLY A 146 -4.04 12.60 -2.31
CA GLY A 146 -4.06 11.26 -2.90
C GLY A 146 -4.54 10.18 -1.91
N LEU A 147 -4.03 10.22 -0.68
CA LEU A 147 -4.41 9.29 0.39
C LEU A 147 -5.88 9.47 0.82
N ALA A 148 -6.33 10.71 1.00
CA ALA A 148 -7.71 11.03 1.37
C ALA A 148 -8.69 10.58 0.28
N VAL A 149 -8.34 10.81 -0.99
CA VAL A 149 -9.12 10.38 -2.14
C VAL A 149 -9.22 8.85 -2.21
N LEU A 150 -8.13 8.13 -1.99
CA LEU A 150 -8.15 6.66 -1.88
C LEU A 150 -9.02 6.19 -0.71
N GLY A 151 -8.91 6.84 0.45
CA GLY A 151 -9.71 6.54 1.64
C GLY A 151 -11.22 6.73 1.38
N VAL A 152 -11.62 7.84 0.78
CA VAL A 152 -13.02 8.11 0.40
C VAL A 152 -13.52 7.09 -0.63
N GLY A 153 -12.69 6.72 -1.61
CA GLY A 153 -13.01 5.66 -2.57
C GLY A 153 -13.29 4.31 -1.90
N LEU A 154 -12.43 3.91 -0.97
CA LEU A 154 -12.60 2.69 -0.15
C LEU A 154 -13.87 2.73 0.70
N ILE A 155 -14.17 3.85 1.35
CA ILE A 155 -15.41 4.05 2.11
C ILE A 155 -16.62 3.96 1.19
N GLY A 156 -16.57 4.57 0.01
CA GLY A 156 -17.64 4.48 -1.00
C GLY A 156 -17.93 3.03 -1.42
N VAL A 157 -16.88 2.25 -1.71
CA VAL A 157 -16.99 0.80 -1.99
C VAL A 157 -17.63 0.06 -0.81
N LEU A 158 -17.20 0.35 0.42
CA LEU A 158 -17.72 -0.28 1.63
C LEU A 158 -19.21 0.06 1.86
N VAL A 159 -19.62 1.32 1.68
CA VAL A 159 -21.02 1.76 1.80
C VAL A 159 -21.89 1.05 0.77
N VAL A 160 -21.43 0.94 -0.48
CA VAL A 160 -22.13 0.19 -1.53
C VAL A 160 -22.28 -1.29 -1.13
N ALA A 161 -21.21 -1.91 -0.61
CA ALA A 161 -21.24 -3.28 -0.14
C ALA A 161 -22.21 -3.50 1.05
N ILE A 162 -22.26 -2.55 1.99
CA ILE A 162 -23.18 -2.56 3.13
C ILE A 162 -24.63 -2.38 2.66
N ARG A 163 -24.92 -1.39 1.79
CA ARG A 163 -26.26 -1.21 1.22
C ARG A 163 -26.71 -2.43 0.43
N ALA A 164 -25.80 -3.02 -0.34
CA ALA A 164 -26.06 -4.28 -1.04
C ALA A 164 -26.43 -5.40 -0.06
N LYS A 165 -25.77 -5.47 1.11
CA LYS A 165 -26.06 -6.43 2.19
C LYS A 165 -27.42 -6.18 2.86
N ILE A 166 -27.76 -4.93 3.15
CA ILE A 166 -29.06 -4.56 3.77
C ILE A 166 -30.20 -4.92 2.84
N ALA A 167 -30.15 -4.45 1.59
CA ALA A 167 -31.19 -4.77 0.66
C ALA A 167 -31.26 -6.30 0.40
N MET A 168 -30.18 -7.08 0.59
CA MET A 168 -30.19 -8.55 0.45
C MET A 168 -31.00 -9.21 1.57
N ARG A 169 -31.07 -8.58 2.75
CA ARG A 169 -31.95 -9.02 3.84
C ARG A 169 -33.41 -8.70 3.52
N GLU A 170 -33.68 -7.51 3.00
CA GLU A 170 -35.03 -7.07 2.61
C GLU A 170 -35.59 -7.83 1.40
N ALA A 171 -34.75 -8.22 0.44
CA ALA A 171 -35.18 -9.04 -0.69
C ALA A 171 -35.33 -10.53 -0.33
N ALA A 172 -34.80 -10.98 0.82
CA ALA A 172 -35.02 -12.34 1.28
C ALA A 172 -36.43 -12.53 1.88
N THR A 173 -37.10 -11.44 2.26
CA THR A 173 -38.48 -11.48 2.77
C THR A 173 -39.54 -11.39 1.67
N HIS A 174 -39.18 -10.94 0.45
CA HIS A 174 -40.07 -10.92 -0.71
C HIS A 174 -39.54 -11.87 -1.78
N ARG A 175 -40.09 -13.08 -1.86
CA ARG A 175 -39.82 -14.04 -2.95
C ARG A 175 -40.66 -13.63 -4.18
N PRO A 176 -40.08 -13.03 -5.23
CA PRO A 176 -40.75 -13.00 -6.51
C PRO A 176 -40.89 -14.42 -7.04
N GLU A 177 -42.01 -14.69 -7.70
CA GLU A 177 -42.29 -15.95 -8.39
C GLU A 177 -41.22 -16.17 -9.48
N PRO A 178 -40.63 -17.38 -9.58
CA PRO A 178 -39.52 -17.64 -10.50
C PRO A 178 -39.96 -17.41 -11.94
N ALA A 179 -39.14 -16.69 -12.71
CA ALA A 179 -39.39 -16.51 -14.13
C ALA A 179 -39.32 -17.88 -14.85
N PRO A 180 -40.21 -18.16 -15.82
CA PRO A 180 -40.23 -19.43 -16.52
C PRO A 180 -38.89 -19.67 -17.24
N LEU A 181 -38.28 -20.84 -16.99
CA LEU A 181 -37.07 -21.30 -17.65
C LEU A 181 -37.41 -21.76 -19.08
N VAL A 182 -36.63 -21.33 -20.07
CA VAL A 182 -36.73 -21.81 -21.46
C VAL A 182 -35.53 -22.71 -21.73
N ALA A 183 -35.79 -23.98 -22.07
CA ALA A 183 -34.74 -24.89 -22.53
C ALA A 183 -34.29 -24.45 -23.93
N GLU A 184 -33.03 -24.06 -24.07
CA GLU A 184 -32.43 -23.70 -25.34
C GLU A 184 -31.66 -24.93 -25.85
N MET A 185 -32.11 -25.54 -26.94
CA MET A 185 -31.51 -26.77 -27.52
C MET A 185 -31.39 -27.95 -26.53
N GLY A 186 -32.37 -28.12 -25.64
CA GLY A 186 -32.37 -29.19 -24.63
C GLY A 186 -31.49 -28.92 -23.40
N VAL A 187 -30.81 -27.77 -23.35
CA VAL A 187 -30.01 -27.34 -22.19
C VAL A 187 -30.82 -26.35 -21.34
N TYR A 188 -30.93 -26.65 -20.05
CA TYR A 188 -31.59 -25.79 -19.06
C TYR A 188 -30.60 -24.78 -18.49
N TRP A 189 -30.66 -23.53 -18.96
CA TRP A 189 -29.76 -22.45 -18.51
C TRP A 189 -30.27 -21.74 -17.26
N LEU A 190 -29.55 -21.93 -16.16
CA LEU A 190 -29.70 -21.21 -14.90
C LEU A 190 -29.11 -19.81 -15.03
N ARG A 191 -29.95 -18.79 -14.85
CA ARG A 191 -29.51 -17.40 -14.78
C ARG A 191 -29.13 -17.04 -13.34
N PRO A 192 -28.04 -16.27 -13.14
CA PRO A 192 -27.76 -15.66 -11.85
C PRO A 192 -28.94 -14.79 -11.41
N LYS A 193 -29.17 -14.66 -10.10
CA LYS A 193 -30.22 -13.77 -9.57
C LYS A 193 -30.09 -12.35 -10.18
N PRO A 194 -31.19 -11.70 -10.62
CA PRO A 194 -31.15 -10.41 -11.32
C PRO A 194 -30.50 -9.29 -10.50
N ARG A 195 -30.50 -9.46 -9.18
CA ARG A 195 -29.82 -8.58 -8.24
C ARG A 195 -28.29 -8.66 -8.34
N LEU A 196 -27.72 -9.86 -8.50
CA LEU A 196 -26.28 -10.04 -8.67
C LEU A 196 -25.83 -9.43 -9.99
N ALA A 197 -26.63 -9.59 -11.06
CA ALA A 197 -26.37 -8.92 -12.33
C ALA A 197 -26.39 -7.37 -12.20
N ARG A 198 -27.34 -6.81 -11.44
CA ARG A 198 -27.34 -5.37 -11.11
C ARG A 198 -26.10 -4.95 -10.33
N MET A 199 -25.69 -5.74 -9.34
CA MET A 199 -24.50 -5.48 -8.53
C MET A 199 -23.21 -5.54 -9.38
N GLN A 200 -23.10 -6.51 -10.28
CA GLN A 200 -22.00 -6.63 -11.24
C GLN A 200 -21.91 -5.40 -12.14
N LYS A 201 -23.05 -4.91 -12.65
CA LYS A 201 -23.09 -3.65 -13.43
C LYS A 201 -22.62 -2.46 -12.60
N GLN A 202 -23.08 -2.33 -11.36
CA GLN A 202 -22.66 -1.26 -10.45
C GLN A 202 -21.16 -1.34 -10.13
N MET A 203 -20.63 -2.53 -9.84
CA MET A 203 -19.20 -2.74 -9.60
C MET A 203 -18.36 -2.42 -10.85
N THR A 204 -18.86 -2.75 -12.04
CA THR A 204 -18.17 -2.41 -13.30
C THR A 204 -18.09 -0.90 -13.50
N VAL A 205 -19.19 -0.18 -13.25
CA VAL A 205 -19.22 1.29 -13.32
C VAL A 205 -18.28 1.89 -12.27
N LEU A 206 -18.32 1.38 -11.04
CA LEU A 206 -17.45 1.88 -9.97
C LEU A 206 -15.96 1.64 -10.27
N ALA A 207 -15.62 0.46 -10.81
CA ALA A 207 -14.26 0.15 -11.26
C ALA A 207 -13.80 1.10 -12.38
N LEU A 208 -14.69 1.49 -13.30
CA LEU A 208 -14.40 2.46 -14.36
C LEU A 208 -14.20 3.88 -13.82
N LEU A 209 -14.89 4.25 -12.75
CA LEU A 209 -14.79 5.59 -12.13
C LEU A 209 -13.63 5.71 -11.14
N LEU A 210 -13.15 4.59 -10.60
CA LEU A 210 -12.07 4.55 -9.60
C LEU A 210 -10.79 5.33 -10.02
N PRO A 211 -10.32 5.28 -11.28
CA PRO A 211 -9.15 6.04 -11.73
C PRO A 211 -9.36 7.55 -11.75
N LEU A 212 -10.61 8.01 -11.89
CA LEU A 212 -10.90 9.45 -11.99
C LEU A 212 -10.62 10.17 -10.67
N LEU A 213 -10.84 9.49 -9.54
CA LEU A 213 -10.63 10.03 -8.20
C LEU A 213 -9.21 10.60 -8.01
N PRO A 214 -8.12 9.82 -8.16
CA PRO A 214 -6.76 10.35 -8.03
C PRO A 214 -6.41 11.38 -9.10
N ILE A 215 -6.95 11.27 -10.31
CA ILE A 215 -6.76 12.29 -11.36
C ILE A 215 -7.35 13.63 -10.90
N PHE A 216 -8.58 13.65 -10.37
CA PHE A 216 -9.19 14.87 -9.81
C PHE A 216 -8.39 15.42 -8.62
N GLY A 217 -7.85 14.55 -7.76
CA GLY A 217 -6.98 14.97 -6.66
C GLY A 217 -5.68 15.64 -7.15
N LEU A 218 -5.03 15.05 -8.15
CA LEU A 218 -3.84 15.62 -8.79
C LEU A 218 -4.13 16.96 -9.47
N LEU A 219 -5.25 17.06 -10.19
CA LEU A 219 -5.68 18.29 -10.85
C LEU A 219 -5.96 19.42 -9.87
N ALA A 220 -6.57 19.11 -8.72
CA ALA A 220 -6.83 20.09 -7.68
C ALA A 220 -5.53 20.68 -7.09
N VAL A 221 -4.42 19.93 -7.14
CA VAL A 221 -3.12 20.37 -6.61
C VAL A 221 -2.25 21.03 -7.66
N SER A 222 -2.23 20.52 -8.89
CA SER A 222 -1.41 21.10 -9.96
C SER A 222 -1.97 22.43 -10.47
N GLY A 223 -3.28 22.66 -10.35
CA GLY A 223 -3.95 23.85 -10.88
C GLY A 223 -4.03 23.90 -12.41
N ASP A 224 -3.20 23.12 -13.12
CA ASP A 224 -3.23 22.95 -14.58
C ASP A 224 -3.20 21.45 -14.96
N VAL A 225 -4.09 21.06 -15.86
CA VAL A 225 -4.17 19.72 -16.49
C VAL A 225 -2.95 19.47 -17.36
N ARG A 226 -2.41 20.52 -17.98
CA ARG A 226 -1.28 20.42 -18.89
C ARG A 226 -0.04 19.93 -18.17
N ASP A 227 0.30 20.52 -17.03
CA ASP A 227 1.47 20.11 -16.25
C ASP A 227 1.37 18.64 -15.78
N LEU A 228 0.16 18.20 -15.43
CA LEU A 228 -0.11 16.81 -15.06
C LEU A 228 0.12 15.82 -16.23
N LEU A 229 -0.40 16.13 -17.43
CA LEU A 229 -0.29 15.24 -18.60
C LEU A 229 1.13 15.24 -19.20
N TRP A 230 1.83 16.37 -19.12
CA TRP A 230 3.15 16.52 -19.73
C TRP A 230 4.30 16.18 -18.79
N SER A 231 4.08 16.09 -17.47
CA SER A 231 5.09 15.66 -16.49
C SER A 231 5.58 14.24 -16.77
N PRO A 232 6.89 14.05 -17.08
CA PRO A 232 7.44 12.73 -17.38
C PRO A 232 7.37 11.78 -16.18
N GLU A 233 7.41 12.31 -14.96
CA GLU A 233 7.34 11.54 -13.71
C GLU A 233 5.94 10.98 -13.45
N LEU A 234 4.89 11.69 -13.87
CA LEU A 234 3.49 11.33 -13.59
C LEU A 234 2.85 10.48 -14.70
N ARG A 235 3.38 10.50 -15.93
CA ARG A 235 2.89 9.66 -17.05
C ARG A 235 2.75 8.17 -16.73
N PRO A 236 3.75 7.46 -16.15
CA PRO A 236 3.59 6.04 -15.85
C PRO A 236 2.47 5.79 -14.84
N TRP A 237 2.27 6.70 -13.87
CA TRP A 237 1.18 6.61 -12.91
C TRP A 237 -0.19 6.80 -13.57
N LEU A 238 -0.34 7.79 -14.45
CA LEU A 238 -1.59 8.03 -15.20
C LEU A 238 -1.95 6.83 -16.10
N LEU A 239 -0.96 6.30 -16.83
CA LEU A 239 -1.12 5.07 -17.62
C LEU A 239 -1.51 3.89 -16.74
N GLY A 240 -0.82 3.72 -15.60
CA GLY A 240 -1.15 2.71 -14.61
C GLY A 240 -2.60 2.81 -14.15
N MET A 241 -3.08 4.00 -13.81
CA MET A 241 -4.46 4.22 -13.36
C MET A 241 -5.51 3.92 -14.42
N ILE A 242 -5.21 4.16 -15.70
CA ILE A 242 -6.12 3.81 -16.82
C ILE A 242 -6.12 2.30 -17.09
N VAL A 243 -4.96 1.65 -16.98
CA VAL A 243 -4.81 0.23 -17.28
C VAL A 243 -5.29 -0.66 -16.12
N LEU A 244 -5.08 -0.25 -14.86
CA LEU A 244 -5.46 -0.98 -13.64
C LEU A 244 -6.93 -1.45 -13.57
N PRO A 245 -7.95 -0.64 -13.95
CA PRO A 245 -9.35 -1.08 -13.89
C PRO A 245 -9.70 -2.11 -14.95
N LEU A 246 -8.96 -2.21 -16.07
CA LEU A 246 -9.27 -3.17 -17.15
C LEU A 246 -9.28 -4.63 -16.67
N PRO A 247 -8.23 -5.17 -16.01
CA PRO A 247 -8.26 -6.52 -15.48
C PRO A 247 -9.36 -6.70 -14.43
N LEU A 248 -9.64 -5.68 -13.60
CA LEU A 248 -10.72 -5.72 -12.62
C LEU A 248 -12.10 -5.80 -13.29
N ILE A 249 -12.33 -5.04 -14.37
CA ILE A 249 -13.57 -5.10 -15.15
C ILE A 249 -13.71 -6.46 -15.82
N VAL A 250 -12.64 -7.00 -16.41
CA VAL A 250 -12.63 -8.35 -16.98
C VAL A 250 -12.98 -9.39 -15.90
N LEU A 251 -12.43 -9.23 -14.68
CA LEU A 251 -12.71 -10.09 -13.55
C LEU A 251 -14.17 -10.03 -13.11
N ILE A 252 -14.69 -8.82 -12.88
CA ILE A 252 -16.09 -8.58 -12.50
C ILE A 252 -17.03 -9.19 -13.54
N ARG A 253 -16.70 -9.07 -14.85
CA ARG A 253 -17.49 -9.68 -15.93
C ARG A 253 -17.47 -11.21 -15.92
N ARG A 254 -16.39 -11.84 -15.44
CA ARG A 254 -16.29 -13.30 -15.31
C ARG A 254 -17.02 -13.87 -14.10
N MET A 255 -17.26 -13.09 -13.05
CA MET A 255 -17.84 -13.58 -11.78
C MET A 255 -19.28 -14.13 -11.83
N LEU A 256 -20.04 -13.93 -12.91
CA LEU A 256 -21.43 -14.40 -13.00
C LEU A 256 -21.69 -15.23 -14.27
N PRO A 257 -21.11 -16.45 -14.37
CA PRO A 257 -21.43 -17.38 -15.45
C PRO A 257 -22.89 -17.82 -15.42
N GLN A 258 -23.41 -18.14 -16.59
CA GLN A 258 -24.63 -18.93 -16.72
C GLN A 258 -24.26 -20.41 -16.65
N LEU A 259 -25.03 -21.18 -15.89
CA LEU A 259 -24.81 -22.62 -15.68
C LEU A 259 -25.93 -23.37 -16.40
N GLY A 260 -25.59 -24.34 -17.23
CA GLY A 260 -26.53 -25.14 -18.00
C GLY A 260 -26.45 -26.61 -17.63
N SER A 261 -27.55 -27.35 -17.80
CA SER A 261 -27.58 -28.81 -17.65
C SER A 261 -28.53 -29.43 -18.68
N ASP A 262 -28.13 -30.53 -19.29
CA ASP A 262 -28.98 -31.39 -20.13
C ASP A 262 -29.32 -32.72 -19.44
N GLY A 263 -28.94 -32.87 -18.16
CA GLY A 263 -29.09 -34.11 -17.38
C GLY A 263 -27.93 -35.10 -17.48
N GLN A 264 -27.05 -34.97 -18.49
CA GLN A 264 -25.85 -35.81 -18.66
C GLN A 264 -24.54 -35.03 -18.55
N ARG A 265 -24.57 -33.75 -18.93
CA ARG A 265 -23.45 -32.83 -18.99
C ARG A 265 -23.81 -31.52 -18.31
N LEU A 266 -22.79 -30.88 -17.76
CA LEU A 266 -22.87 -29.52 -17.26
C LEU A 266 -22.21 -28.56 -18.24
N TYR A 267 -22.86 -27.43 -18.47
CA TYR A 267 -22.44 -26.38 -19.39
C TYR A 267 -22.18 -25.09 -18.63
N VAL A 268 -21.18 -24.31 -19.05
CA VAL A 268 -20.86 -23.00 -18.47
C VAL A 268 -20.72 -22.00 -19.59
N ARG A 269 -21.42 -20.87 -19.48
CA ARG A 269 -21.33 -19.77 -20.45
C ARG A 269 -20.97 -18.46 -19.77
N HIS A 270 -19.84 -17.88 -20.18
CA HIS A 270 -19.35 -16.57 -19.74
C HIS A 270 -19.62 -15.50 -20.80
N GLY A 271 -20.77 -14.83 -20.72
CA GLY A 271 -21.13 -13.75 -21.63
C GLY A 271 -21.11 -14.18 -23.10
N ILE A 272 -20.20 -13.60 -23.90
CA ILE A 272 -20.08 -13.82 -25.36
C ILE A 272 -19.25 -15.06 -25.70
N ARG A 273 -18.55 -15.66 -24.73
CA ARG A 273 -17.72 -16.84 -25.00
C ARG A 273 -18.58 -18.06 -25.34
N PRO A 274 -18.07 -18.96 -26.21
CA PRO A 274 -18.71 -20.25 -26.43
C PRO A 274 -18.86 -20.99 -25.10
N ALA A 275 -19.93 -21.77 -24.98
CA ALA A 275 -20.17 -22.54 -23.78
C ALA A 275 -19.13 -23.66 -23.65
N SER A 276 -18.51 -23.77 -22.48
CA SER A 276 -17.70 -24.92 -22.10
C SER A 276 -18.62 -26.00 -21.55
N SER A 277 -18.32 -27.27 -21.83
CA SER A 277 -19.10 -28.41 -21.33
C SER A 277 -18.20 -29.52 -20.82
N ALA A 278 -18.61 -30.22 -19.77
CA ALA A 278 -17.94 -31.43 -19.31
C ALA A 278 -18.95 -32.52 -18.94
N ALA A 279 -18.55 -33.78 -19.12
CA ALA A 279 -19.30 -34.91 -18.59
C ALA A 279 -19.23 -34.92 -17.06
N LEU A 280 -20.26 -35.43 -16.38
CA LEU A 280 -20.33 -35.42 -14.91
C LEU A 280 -19.11 -36.09 -14.24
N VAL A 281 -18.55 -37.13 -14.87
CA VAL A 281 -17.33 -37.81 -14.42
C VAL A 281 -16.10 -36.90 -14.41
N ASP A 282 -16.06 -35.90 -15.29
CA ASP A 282 -14.93 -34.95 -15.38
C ASP A 282 -15.15 -33.70 -14.52
N VAL A 283 -16.38 -33.51 -14.02
CA VAL A 283 -16.72 -32.38 -13.15
C VAL A 283 -16.16 -32.63 -11.75
N ARG A 284 -15.45 -31.63 -11.24
CA ARG A 284 -14.98 -31.61 -9.84
C ARG A 284 -15.77 -30.57 -9.08
N TYR A 285 -16.20 -30.88 -7.87
CA TYR A 285 -17.02 -29.94 -7.10
C TYR A 285 -16.68 -29.93 -5.62
N ASN A 286 -16.97 -28.81 -4.99
CA ASN A 286 -17.13 -28.71 -3.55
C ASN A 286 -18.43 -27.95 -3.24
N GLU A 287 -18.67 -27.63 -1.97
CA GLU A 287 -19.91 -26.95 -1.55
C GLU A 287 -20.07 -25.53 -2.12
N ARG A 288 -18.99 -24.92 -2.61
CA ARG A 288 -18.96 -23.53 -3.08
C ARG A 288 -18.70 -23.37 -4.56
N VAL A 289 -17.93 -24.27 -5.16
CA VAL A 289 -17.34 -24.12 -6.50
C VAL A 289 -17.51 -25.43 -7.28
N LEU A 290 -17.94 -25.30 -8.53
CA LEU A 290 -17.86 -26.31 -9.58
C LEU A 290 -16.67 -26.01 -10.48
N TRP A 291 -16.00 -27.06 -10.92
CA TRP A 291 -14.95 -27.01 -11.92
C TRP A 291 -15.38 -27.88 -13.11
N ILE A 292 -15.65 -27.22 -14.24
CA ILE A 292 -16.24 -27.80 -15.46
C ILE A 292 -15.32 -27.45 -16.64
N GLY A 293 -14.57 -28.44 -17.13
CA GLY A 293 -13.52 -28.20 -18.14
C GLY A 293 -12.42 -27.29 -17.57
N ASP A 294 -12.16 -26.16 -18.22
CA ASP A 294 -11.20 -25.15 -17.75
C ASP A 294 -11.83 -24.02 -16.93
N GLU A 295 -13.14 -24.11 -16.66
CA GLU A 295 -13.91 -23.03 -16.05
C GLU A 295 -14.32 -23.38 -14.62
N PHE A 296 -14.25 -22.38 -13.75
CA PHE A 296 -14.69 -22.48 -12.36
C PHE A 296 -15.95 -21.65 -12.15
N VAL A 297 -16.99 -22.28 -11.61
CA VAL A 297 -18.28 -21.67 -11.36
C VAL A 297 -18.57 -21.66 -9.87
N THR A 298 -18.75 -20.47 -9.31
CA THR A 298 -19.16 -20.33 -7.92
C THR A 298 -20.66 -20.61 -7.80
N LEU A 299 -21.03 -21.63 -7.03
CA LEU A 299 -22.40 -21.98 -6.70
C LEU A 299 -22.94 -21.17 -5.52
N ARG A 300 -22.07 -20.95 -4.53
CA ARG A 300 -22.41 -20.29 -3.26
C ARG A 300 -21.39 -19.21 -2.91
N ASP A 301 -21.88 -18.09 -2.39
CA ASP A 301 -21.01 -17.01 -1.91
C ASP A 301 -20.19 -17.41 -0.67
N GLY A 302 -19.27 -16.56 -0.23
CA GLY A 302 -18.45 -16.79 0.98
C GLY A 302 -19.26 -16.95 2.28
N ARG A 303 -20.57 -16.69 2.26
CA ARG A 303 -21.51 -16.88 3.38
C ARG A 303 -22.44 -18.08 3.17
N GLY A 304 -22.21 -18.89 2.13
CA GLY A 304 -22.98 -20.09 1.81
C GLY A 304 -24.31 -19.85 1.10
N ARG A 305 -24.59 -18.64 0.61
CA ARG A 305 -25.84 -18.32 -0.11
C ARG A 305 -25.73 -18.69 -1.58
N ALA A 306 -26.75 -19.35 -2.12
CA ALA A 306 -26.80 -19.72 -3.54
C ALA A 306 -26.84 -18.49 -4.47
N ILE A 307 -25.96 -18.48 -5.48
CA ILE A 307 -25.87 -17.45 -6.53
C ILE A 307 -27.04 -17.57 -7.52
N TYR A 308 -27.44 -18.81 -7.80
CA TYR A 308 -28.58 -19.16 -8.63
C TYR A 308 -29.86 -19.32 -7.78
N GLU A 309 -31.01 -19.43 -8.43
CA GLU A 309 -32.28 -19.76 -7.75
C GLU A 309 -32.19 -21.15 -7.11
N PRO A 310 -32.43 -21.28 -5.79
CA PRO A 310 -32.21 -22.54 -5.07
C PRO A 310 -33.00 -23.72 -5.62
N ALA A 311 -34.26 -23.49 -6.03
CA ALA A 311 -35.12 -24.55 -6.54
C ALA A 311 -34.58 -25.13 -7.87
N HIS A 312 -34.23 -24.26 -8.81
CA HIS A 312 -33.70 -24.65 -10.11
C HIS A 312 -32.28 -25.23 -10.00
N LEU A 313 -31.45 -24.67 -9.13
CA LEU A 313 -30.11 -25.21 -8.85
C LEU A 313 -30.20 -26.63 -8.29
N HIS A 314 -31.11 -26.85 -7.34
CA HIS A 314 -31.31 -28.17 -6.76
C HIS A 314 -31.78 -29.18 -7.81
N GLN A 315 -32.84 -28.83 -8.54
CA GLN A 315 -33.49 -29.72 -9.51
C GLN A 315 -32.57 -30.14 -10.67
N HIS A 316 -31.77 -29.21 -11.21
CA HIS A 316 -31.04 -29.44 -12.47
C HIS A 316 -29.53 -29.63 -12.32
N VAL A 317 -28.95 -29.28 -11.17
CA VAL A 317 -27.51 -29.36 -10.95
C VAL A 317 -27.18 -30.17 -9.70
N GLU A 318 -27.71 -29.82 -8.52
CA GLU A 318 -27.33 -30.51 -7.27
C GLU A 318 -27.70 -31.99 -7.27
N THR A 319 -28.77 -32.39 -7.97
CA THR A 319 -29.17 -33.79 -8.18
C THR A 319 -28.14 -34.60 -8.99
N LEU A 320 -27.34 -33.93 -9.82
CA LEU A 320 -26.31 -34.58 -10.65
C LEU A 320 -24.94 -34.62 -9.96
N LEU A 321 -24.70 -33.78 -8.95
CA LEU A 321 -23.42 -33.69 -8.25
C LEU A 321 -23.00 -34.97 -7.51
N PRO A 322 -23.88 -35.82 -6.95
CA PRO A 322 -23.48 -37.10 -6.36
C PRO A 322 -22.74 -38.03 -7.33
N SER A 323 -22.97 -37.87 -8.64
CA SER A 323 -22.29 -38.62 -9.70
C SER A 323 -20.97 -37.97 -10.16
N ALA A 324 -20.61 -36.80 -9.62
CA ALA A 324 -19.39 -36.06 -9.94
C ALA A 324 -18.31 -36.25 -8.87
N ASN A 325 -17.11 -35.73 -9.13
CA ASN A 325 -15.97 -35.90 -8.23
C ASN A 325 -15.93 -34.82 -7.14
N ARG A 326 -16.22 -35.19 -5.88
CA ARG A 326 -16.07 -34.26 -4.75
C ARG A 326 -14.60 -34.05 -4.42
N VAL A 327 -14.16 -32.79 -4.35
CA VAL A 327 -12.79 -32.39 -4.00
C VAL A 327 -12.75 -31.53 -2.74
N GLY A 328 -11.63 -31.60 -2.00
CA GLY A 328 -11.42 -30.76 -0.82
C GLY A 328 -11.26 -29.27 -1.17
N GLN A 329 -11.50 -28.38 -0.19
CA GLN A 329 -11.37 -26.92 -0.40
C GLN A 329 -9.95 -26.52 -0.83
N TRP A 330 -8.92 -27.10 -0.20
CA TRP A 330 -7.51 -26.85 -0.53
C TRP A 330 -7.13 -27.35 -1.92
N GLN A 331 -7.59 -28.55 -2.30
CA GLN A 331 -7.34 -29.10 -3.63
C GLN A 331 -7.97 -28.22 -4.71
N MET A 332 -9.19 -27.71 -4.46
CA MET A 332 -9.85 -26.77 -5.38
C MET A 332 -9.08 -25.46 -5.48
N ALA A 333 -8.66 -24.86 -4.36
CA ALA A 333 -7.89 -23.62 -4.37
C ALA A 333 -6.56 -23.75 -5.13
N LEU A 334 -5.83 -24.85 -4.90
CA LEU A 334 -4.58 -25.13 -5.61
C LEU A 334 -4.81 -25.38 -7.10
N ALA A 335 -5.90 -26.09 -7.45
CA ALA A 335 -6.28 -26.30 -8.84
C ALA A 335 -6.62 -24.99 -9.55
N MET A 336 -7.37 -24.09 -8.91
CA MET A 336 -7.69 -22.76 -9.44
C MET A 336 -6.44 -21.92 -9.71
N LEU A 337 -5.45 -21.95 -8.80
CA LEU A 337 -4.17 -21.27 -9.01
C LEU A 337 -3.38 -21.88 -10.17
N ARG A 338 -3.26 -23.20 -10.22
CA ARG A 338 -2.47 -23.93 -11.23
C ARG A 338 -3.04 -23.78 -12.64
N HIS A 339 -4.37 -23.71 -12.78
CA HIS A 339 -5.05 -23.54 -14.06
C HIS A 339 -5.22 -22.07 -14.45
N GLY A 340 -4.57 -21.14 -13.74
CA GLY A 340 -4.53 -19.74 -14.13
C GLY A 340 -5.86 -19.02 -13.94
N ASN A 341 -6.69 -19.42 -12.97
CA ASN A 341 -7.92 -18.69 -12.69
C ASN A 341 -7.58 -17.25 -12.26
N PRO A 342 -8.00 -16.23 -13.03
CA PRO A 342 -7.60 -14.85 -12.77
C PRO A 342 -8.09 -14.33 -11.41
N GLU A 343 -9.19 -14.85 -10.85
CA GLU A 343 -9.68 -14.46 -9.53
C GLU A 343 -8.70 -14.86 -8.43
N SER A 344 -8.19 -16.08 -8.50
CA SER A 344 -7.21 -16.59 -7.53
C SER A 344 -5.89 -15.82 -7.61
N TRP A 345 -5.43 -15.48 -8.81
CA TRP A 345 -4.22 -14.68 -9.01
C TRP A 345 -4.37 -13.23 -8.53
N VAL A 346 -5.52 -12.60 -8.76
CA VAL A 346 -5.80 -11.24 -8.25
C VAL A 346 -5.83 -11.24 -6.72
N ILE A 347 -6.46 -12.23 -6.09
CA ILE A 347 -6.46 -12.36 -4.62
C ILE A 347 -5.03 -12.54 -4.10
N LEU A 348 -4.23 -13.40 -4.75
CA LEU A 348 -2.83 -13.63 -4.37
C LEU A 348 -1.99 -12.35 -4.48
N LEU A 349 -2.13 -11.62 -5.60
CA LEU A 349 -1.44 -10.34 -5.82
C LEU A 349 -1.85 -9.29 -4.78
N LEU A 350 -3.13 -9.22 -4.41
CA LEU A 350 -3.61 -8.34 -3.35
C LEU A 350 -2.96 -8.67 -2.01
N ILE A 351 -2.92 -9.95 -1.63
CA ILE A 351 -2.28 -10.41 -0.38
C ILE A 351 -0.78 -10.05 -0.39
N LEU A 352 -0.07 -10.34 -1.49
CA LEU A 352 1.34 -9.99 -1.66
C LEU A 352 1.57 -8.48 -1.56
N SER A 353 0.72 -7.67 -2.20
CA SER A 353 0.84 -6.21 -2.14
C SER A 353 0.61 -5.65 -0.74
N MET A 354 -0.35 -6.20 0.03
CA MET A 354 -0.57 -5.80 1.41
C MET A 354 0.63 -6.18 2.30
N LEU A 355 1.18 -7.39 2.11
CA LEU A 355 2.37 -7.84 2.84
C LEU A 355 3.60 -6.98 2.55
N LEU A 356 3.82 -6.62 1.27
CA LEU A 356 4.92 -5.75 0.88
C LEU A 356 4.79 -4.36 1.53
N PHE A 357 3.57 -3.81 1.55
CA PHE A 357 3.29 -2.50 2.14
C PHE A 357 3.52 -2.47 3.66
N THR A 358 3.16 -3.55 4.37
CA THR A 358 3.44 -3.67 5.81
C THR A 358 4.92 -3.79 6.13
N VAL A 359 5.74 -4.29 5.21
CA VAL A 359 7.18 -4.47 5.42
C VAL A 359 7.97 -3.19 5.10
N THR A 360 7.48 -2.36 4.17
CA THR A 360 8.14 -1.09 3.77
C THR A 360 7.66 0.15 4.56
N GLY A 361 6.62 0.00 5.38
CA GLY A 361 6.05 1.08 6.22
C GLY A 361 6.69 1.22 7.61
N HIS A 362 7.73 0.44 7.88
CA HIS A 362 8.64 0.56 9.01
C HIS A 362 10.04 0.88 8.47
#